data_AF-A0A9P7ASS6-F1
#
_entry.id   AF-A0A9P7ASS6-F1
#
_cell.length_a   1.000
_cell.length_b   1.000
_cell.length_c   1.000
_cell.angle_alpha   90.00
_cell.angle_beta   90.00
_cell.angle_gamma   90.00
#
_symmetry.space_group_name_H-M   'P 1'
#
loop_
_entity.id
_entity.type
_entity.pdbx_description
1 polymer ?
#
loop_
_entity_poly.entity_id
_entity_poly.type
_entity_poly.pdbx_seq_one_letter_code
_entity_poly.pdbx_strand_id
1 'polypeptide(L)'
;MNELDLVCPPIFHPHEWIGKGHKYDLKKLPQSVVFARSAALEIPQGHIHHIPSRDLSVHDFLQLSLPAPSSTIVSVKVNCWFSHDPPDIDLSYLKTRPIPSERVLAEINSAISQAWLDGAQSLADPRYNDGRDRLPLWALTWWREFATTVRHQTAWRKCEEWLTKESKTAEAVILMMEAHNLLAVLPWRADTGWRSSTLELTHLLGTDWISDELEDMMMAHLGRRARARFLHARILIGSALLGQAVMGATSTHDKSSVKIPLLERYHTQIVSLNYQKLFFPVHVQENHWIAAGVDFDTKTISIDAIAGVSYLGVQIYQQHFHRHFRSIPDATAMFQCNHFAFLPSAAFLCLLSSKPNLTRSGLELAPADLTDFNILSTALPQLAEAAKLFRKRTSGNGATQRDEEGDF
;
A
#
# COMPACT_ATOMS: atom_id res chain seq x y z
N MET A 1 -37.24 19.11 -3.23
CA MET A 1 -36.10 19.18 -2.31
C MET A 1 -36.68 19.08 -0.92
N ASN A 2 -36.45 17.98 -0.21
CA ASN A 2 -36.82 17.90 1.20
C ASN A 2 -35.93 18.90 1.93
N GLU A 3 -36.52 19.89 2.61
CA GLU A 3 -35.81 20.64 3.64
C GLU A 3 -35.20 19.61 4.59
N LEU A 4 -33.87 19.50 4.55
CA LEU A 4 -33.12 18.83 5.59
C LEU A 4 -33.35 19.68 6.84
N ASP A 5 -34.35 19.29 7.61
CA ASP A 5 -34.63 19.83 8.92
C ASP A 5 -33.30 19.76 9.69
N LEU A 6 -32.66 20.91 9.90
CA LEU A 6 -31.39 21.01 10.61
C LEU A 6 -31.70 20.79 12.09
N VAL A 7 -32.01 19.55 12.44
CA VAL A 7 -32.29 19.14 13.81
C VAL A 7 -31.08 19.52 14.64
N CYS A 8 -31.26 20.45 15.57
CA CYS A 8 -30.23 20.83 16.53
C CYS A 8 -29.62 19.55 17.12
N PRO A 9 -28.28 19.42 17.16
CA PRO A 9 -27.65 18.22 17.71
C PRO A 9 -28.17 18.00 19.14
N PRO A 10 -28.53 16.75 19.49
CA PRO A 10 -29.15 16.45 20.77
C PRO A 10 -28.23 16.87 21.93
N ILE A 11 -28.80 17.54 22.93
CA ILE A 11 -28.05 18.06 24.09
C ILE A 11 -27.45 16.87 24.86
N PHE A 12 -26.16 16.95 25.13
CA PHE A 12 -25.45 15.99 25.98
C PHE A 12 -25.43 16.49 27.43
N HIS A 13 -25.79 15.62 28.38
CA HIS A 13 -25.78 15.91 29.82
C HIS A 13 -24.66 15.12 30.52
N PRO A 14 -23.45 15.70 30.70
CA PRO A 14 -22.29 14.94 31.17
C PRO A 14 -22.50 14.23 32.51
N HIS A 15 -23.25 14.84 33.43
CA HIS A 15 -23.49 14.32 34.78
C HIS A 15 -24.33 13.03 34.83
N GLU A 16 -25.03 12.67 33.75
CA GLU A 16 -25.79 11.42 33.65
C GLU A 16 -24.95 10.25 33.10
N TRP A 17 -23.85 10.57 32.41
CA TRP A 17 -23.10 9.61 31.60
C TRP A 17 -21.66 9.41 32.07
N ILE A 18 -20.93 10.49 32.32
CA ILE A 18 -19.51 10.45 32.62
C ILE A 18 -19.28 10.00 34.06
N GLY A 19 -18.43 8.97 34.24
CA GLY A 19 -18.07 8.42 35.55
C GLY A 19 -19.21 7.65 36.25
N LYS A 20 -20.26 7.25 35.51
CA LYS A 20 -21.43 6.55 36.07
C LYS A 20 -21.39 5.03 35.92
N GLY A 21 -20.28 4.47 35.44
CA GLY A 21 -20.11 3.03 35.25
C GLY A 21 -20.90 2.47 34.06
N HIS A 22 -21.31 3.32 33.12
CA HIS A 22 -21.95 2.89 31.88
C HIS A 22 -20.94 2.18 30.97
N LYS A 23 -21.41 1.23 30.17
CA LYS A 23 -20.59 0.57 29.14
C LYS A 23 -20.74 1.29 27.80
N TYR A 24 -19.62 1.55 27.13
CA TYR A 24 -19.62 2.13 25.80
C TYR A 24 -20.04 1.08 24.76
N ASP A 25 -21.34 1.03 24.45
CA ASP A 25 -21.94 0.16 23.43
C ASP A 25 -22.64 1.02 22.38
N LEU A 26 -22.04 1.13 21.18
CA LEU A 26 -22.53 1.96 20.07
C LEU A 26 -23.98 1.64 19.66
N LYS A 27 -24.47 0.43 19.94
CA LYS A 27 -25.85 0.05 19.59
C LYS A 27 -26.88 0.53 20.62
N LYS A 28 -26.43 0.90 21.82
CA LYS A 28 -27.29 1.26 22.96
C LYS A 28 -27.15 2.71 23.41
N LEU A 29 -26.02 3.34 23.09
CA LEU A 29 -25.76 4.72 23.48
C LEU A 29 -26.63 5.70 22.68
N PRO A 30 -27.18 6.75 23.32
CA PRO A 30 -27.81 7.85 22.61
C PRO A 30 -26.81 8.57 21.70
N GLN A 31 -27.32 9.13 20.60
CA GLN A 31 -26.51 9.85 19.63
C GLN A 31 -25.78 11.06 20.23
N SER A 32 -26.36 11.74 21.24
CA SER A 32 -25.72 12.86 21.95
C SER A 32 -24.42 12.45 22.65
N VAL A 33 -24.36 11.25 23.22
CA VAL A 33 -23.16 10.71 23.87
C VAL A 33 -22.07 10.44 22.83
N VAL A 34 -22.44 9.84 21.69
CA VAL A 34 -21.52 9.56 20.58
C VAL A 34 -20.95 10.86 20.00
N PHE A 35 -21.79 11.88 19.82
CA PHE A 35 -21.34 13.19 19.33
C PHE A 35 -20.44 13.91 20.33
N ALA A 36 -20.78 13.90 21.62
CA ALA A 36 -19.95 14.50 22.66
C ALA A 36 -18.57 13.84 22.75
N ARG A 37 -18.50 12.51 22.62
CA ARG A 37 -17.23 11.77 22.54
C ARG A 37 -16.42 12.19 21.31
N SER A 38 -17.05 12.26 20.15
CA SER A 38 -16.37 12.68 18.92
C SER A 38 -15.82 14.10 19.04
N ALA A 39 -16.59 15.04 19.60
CA ALA A 39 -16.16 16.40 19.87
C ALA A 39 -14.97 16.47 20.85
N ALA A 40 -14.94 15.61 21.87
CA ALA A 40 -13.82 15.54 22.82
C ALA A 40 -12.50 15.05 22.17
N LEU A 41 -12.57 14.35 21.04
CA LEU A 41 -11.41 13.87 20.29
C LEU A 41 -11.10 14.72 19.05
N GLU A 42 -11.93 15.71 18.74
CA GLU A 42 -11.71 16.60 17.62
C GLU A 42 -10.54 17.54 17.92
N ILE A 43 -9.63 17.69 16.95
CA ILE A 43 -8.50 18.59 17.08
C ILE A 43 -9.03 20.03 17.00
N PRO A 44 -8.78 20.89 17.99
CA PRO A 44 -9.22 22.28 17.93
C PRO A 44 -8.64 23.01 16.70
N GLN A 45 -9.43 23.91 16.09
CA GLN A 45 -9.00 24.68 14.91
C GLN A 45 -7.65 25.39 15.10
N GLY A 46 -7.40 25.90 16.32
CA GLY A 46 -6.13 26.52 16.71
C GLY A 46 -4.93 25.58 16.70
N HIS A 47 -5.10 24.27 16.57
CA HIS A 47 -4.00 23.32 16.45
C HIS A 47 -3.91 22.66 15.07
N ILE A 48 -5.01 22.58 14.31
CA ILE A 48 -5.05 21.93 12.97
C ILE A 48 -3.92 22.41 12.06
N HIS A 49 -3.56 23.69 12.12
CA HIS A 49 -2.54 24.29 11.27
C HIS A 49 -1.11 23.76 11.48
N HIS A 50 -0.81 22.99 12.55
CA HIS A 50 0.49 22.30 12.62
C HIS A 50 0.51 20.98 11.86
N ILE A 51 -0.64 20.43 11.45
CA ILE A 51 -0.67 19.32 10.48
C ILE A 51 -0.41 19.91 9.09
N PRO A 52 0.55 19.38 8.31
CA PRO A 52 0.82 19.87 6.96
C PRO A 52 -0.45 19.89 6.10
N SER A 53 -0.72 21.02 5.44
CA SER A 53 -1.85 21.13 4.51
C SER A 53 -1.71 20.10 3.40
N ARG A 54 -2.80 19.44 3.02
CA ARG A 54 -2.83 18.44 1.94
C ARG A 54 -2.48 19.04 0.56
N ASP A 55 -2.64 20.34 0.43
CA ASP A 55 -2.36 21.12 -0.78
C ASP A 55 -0.90 21.56 -0.89
N LEU A 56 -0.08 21.31 0.14
CA LEU A 56 1.35 21.59 0.10
C LEU A 56 2.01 20.75 -1.02
N SER A 57 2.97 21.32 -1.75
CA SER A 57 3.68 20.58 -2.79
C SER A 57 4.43 19.39 -2.17
N VAL A 58 4.67 18.33 -2.96
CA VAL A 58 5.51 17.20 -2.51
C VAL A 58 6.90 17.72 -2.11
N HIS A 59 7.48 18.62 -2.90
CA HIS A 59 8.79 19.20 -2.59
C HIS A 59 8.82 19.89 -1.21
N ASP A 60 7.90 20.82 -0.95
CA ASP A 60 7.86 21.55 0.32
C ASP A 60 7.52 20.62 1.49
N PHE A 61 6.64 19.63 1.25
CA PHE A 61 6.26 18.62 2.23
C PHE A 61 7.47 17.78 2.68
N LEU A 62 8.37 17.42 1.76
CA LEU A 62 9.58 16.66 2.07
C LEU A 62 10.60 17.46 2.90
N GLN A 63 10.59 18.78 2.82
CA GLN A 63 11.45 19.67 3.62
C GLN A 63 10.96 19.82 5.07
N LEU A 64 9.72 19.45 5.38
CA LEU A 64 9.18 19.56 6.73
C LEU A 64 9.87 18.57 7.69
N SER A 65 10.27 19.09 8.84
CA SER A 65 10.70 18.28 9.99
C SER A 65 9.47 17.82 10.77
N LEU A 66 9.07 16.56 10.59
CA LEU A 66 7.95 15.95 11.30
C LEU A 66 8.45 15.20 12.56
N PRO A 67 7.62 15.09 13.61
CA PRO A 67 7.96 14.28 14.79
C PRO A 67 8.25 12.82 14.40
N ALA A 68 9.35 12.26 14.90
CA ALA A 68 9.71 10.89 14.61
C ALA A 68 8.75 9.90 15.30
N PRO A 69 8.45 8.74 14.68
CA PRO A 69 7.84 7.61 15.37
C PRO A 69 8.76 7.14 16.50
N SER A 70 8.18 6.85 17.67
CA SER A 70 8.90 6.31 18.80
C SER A 70 9.27 4.84 18.54
N SER A 71 10.54 4.52 18.73
CA SER A 71 11.07 3.14 18.74
C SER A 71 11.03 2.49 20.12
N THR A 72 10.57 3.21 21.15
CA THR A 72 10.54 2.73 22.53
C THR A 72 9.50 1.63 22.69
N ILE A 73 9.92 0.49 23.23
CA ILE A 73 9.01 -0.59 23.63
C ILE A 73 8.27 -0.15 24.89
N VAL A 74 6.94 -0.04 24.81
CA VAL A 74 6.08 0.31 25.95
C VAL A 74 5.45 -0.96 26.49
N SER A 75 5.74 -1.31 27.74
CA SER A 75 5.13 -2.44 28.46
C SER A 75 4.00 -2.02 29.41
N VAL A 76 3.69 -0.72 29.46
CA VAL A 76 2.68 -0.14 30.35
C VAL A 76 1.28 -0.50 29.85
N LYS A 77 0.40 -0.88 30.79
CA LYS A 77 -1.01 -1.19 30.48
C LYS A 77 -1.72 0.04 29.92
N VAL A 78 -2.58 -0.16 28.92
CA VAL A 78 -3.34 0.92 28.26
C VAL A 78 -4.13 1.79 29.25
N ASN A 79 -4.64 1.23 30.36
CA ASN A 79 -5.39 1.99 31.36
C ASN A 79 -4.55 3.07 32.05
N CYS A 80 -3.23 2.93 32.11
CA CYS A 80 -2.34 3.94 32.67
C CYS A 80 -2.16 5.15 31.74
N TRP A 81 -2.66 5.09 30.51
CA TRP A 81 -2.64 6.21 29.57
C TRP A 81 -3.77 7.20 29.78
N PHE A 82 -4.73 6.91 30.64
CA PHE A 82 -5.89 7.76 30.88
C PHE A 82 -5.82 8.35 32.28
N SER A 83 -6.13 9.63 32.41
CA SER A 83 -6.20 10.33 33.70
C SER A 83 -7.53 11.03 33.88
N HIS A 84 -8.01 11.06 35.12
CA HIS A 84 -9.16 11.86 35.56
C HIS A 84 -8.79 13.33 35.78
N ASP A 85 -7.50 13.66 35.82
CA ASP A 85 -7.02 15.03 35.92
C ASP A 85 -7.31 15.82 34.62
N PRO A 86 -7.56 17.13 34.69
CA PRO A 86 -7.72 17.96 33.50
C PRO A 86 -6.41 18.05 32.69
N PRO A 87 -6.48 18.31 31.37
CA PRO A 87 -5.29 18.52 30.55
C PRO A 87 -4.51 19.77 30.97
N ASP A 88 -3.21 19.75 30.68
CA ASP A 88 -2.30 20.88 30.87
C ASP A 88 -2.72 22.06 29.99
N ILE A 89 -2.46 23.27 30.48
CA ILE A 89 -2.76 24.51 29.74
C ILE A 89 -1.75 24.72 28.60
N ASP A 90 -0.47 24.45 28.85
CA ASP A 90 0.57 24.55 27.84
C ASP A 90 0.78 23.20 27.13
N LEU A 91 0.59 23.18 25.81
CA LEU A 91 0.76 22.01 24.95
C LEU A 91 1.91 22.20 23.96
N SER A 92 2.81 23.16 24.19
CA SER A 92 3.97 23.44 23.33
C SER A 92 4.83 22.20 23.09
N TYR A 93 4.94 21.33 24.09
CA TYR A 93 5.71 20.08 24.04
C TYR A 93 5.09 18.99 23.13
N LEU A 94 3.81 19.10 22.74
CA LEU A 94 3.18 18.11 21.86
C LEU A 94 3.84 18.08 20.47
N LYS A 95 4.41 19.21 20.02
CA LYS A 95 5.07 19.35 18.71
C LYS A 95 6.41 18.64 18.62
N THR A 96 7.12 18.52 19.74
CA THR A 96 8.44 17.90 19.78
C THR A 96 8.39 16.46 20.29
N ARG A 97 7.24 16.02 20.80
CA ARG A 97 7.06 14.68 21.36
C ARG A 97 6.98 13.61 20.25
N PRO A 98 7.83 12.57 20.31
CA PRO A 98 7.74 11.42 19.42
C PRO A 98 6.37 10.72 19.44
N ILE A 99 5.92 10.33 18.24
CA ILE A 99 4.62 9.70 18.02
C ILE A 99 4.63 8.30 18.65
N PRO A 100 3.64 7.88 19.45
CA PRO A 100 3.54 6.48 19.88
C PRO A 100 3.53 5.51 18.70
N SER A 101 4.03 4.29 18.92
CA SER A 101 3.99 3.26 17.87
C SER A 101 2.56 2.94 17.47
N GLU A 102 2.35 2.46 16.24
CA GLU A 102 1.00 2.17 15.72
C GLU A 102 0.22 1.20 16.60
N ARG A 103 0.91 0.19 17.14
CA ARG A 103 0.33 -0.76 18.09
C ARG A 103 -0.22 -0.05 19.33
N VAL A 104 0.59 0.84 19.94
CA VAL A 104 0.17 1.59 21.13
C VAL A 104 -0.99 2.53 20.78
N LEU A 105 -0.95 3.23 19.64
CA LEU A 105 -2.05 4.07 19.18
C LEU A 105 -3.35 3.25 18.97
N ALA A 106 -3.26 2.04 18.43
CA ALA A 106 -4.40 1.15 18.26
C ALA A 106 -4.98 0.69 19.61
N GLU A 107 -4.12 0.32 20.56
CA GLU A 107 -4.53 -0.06 21.92
C GLU A 107 -5.25 1.10 22.63
N ILE A 108 -4.66 2.31 22.64
CA ILE A 108 -5.29 3.51 23.23
C ILE A 108 -6.62 3.83 22.53
N ASN A 109 -6.65 3.81 21.19
CA ASN A 109 -7.86 4.08 20.42
C ASN A 109 -8.99 3.08 20.69
N SER A 110 -8.66 1.82 20.99
CA SER A 110 -9.65 0.81 21.36
C SER A 110 -10.25 1.05 22.76
N ALA A 111 -9.46 1.61 23.68
CA ALA A 111 -9.86 1.84 25.07
C ALA A 111 -10.47 3.23 25.33
N ILE A 112 -10.15 4.25 24.51
CA ILE A 112 -10.47 5.65 24.80
C ILE A 112 -11.97 5.92 24.95
N SER A 113 -12.83 5.22 24.22
CA SER A 113 -14.27 5.44 24.30
C SER A 113 -14.83 5.04 25.67
N GLN A 114 -14.36 3.92 26.21
CA GLN A 114 -14.75 3.49 27.55
C GLN A 114 -14.07 4.38 28.61
N ALA A 115 -12.78 4.67 28.47
CA ALA A 115 -12.07 5.53 29.42
C ALA A 115 -12.69 6.93 29.55
N TRP A 116 -13.08 7.55 28.43
CA TRP A 116 -13.81 8.82 28.42
C TRP A 116 -15.14 8.71 29.18
N LEU A 117 -15.91 7.65 28.93
CA LEU A 117 -17.18 7.40 29.63
C LEU A 117 -16.97 7.12 31.14
N ASP A 118 -15.84 6.52 31.50
CA ASP A 118 -15.41 6.27 32.89
C ASP A 118 -14.87 7.54 33.59
N GLY A 119 -14.83 8.68 32.91
CA GLY A 119 -14.44 9.96 33.49
C GLY A 119 -13.02 10.41 33.21
N ALA A 120 -12.28 9.75 32.31
CA ALA A 120 -10.99 10.26 31.88
C ALA A 120 -11.15 11.60 31.15
N GLN A 121 -10.37 12.60 31.57
CA GLN A 121 -10.37 13.95 31.00
C GLN A 121 -9.12 14.21 30.15
N SER A 122 -8.06 13.42 30.36
CA SER A 122 -6.78 13.59 29.69
C SER A 122 -6.09 12.25 29.41
N LEU A 123 -5.05 12.30 28.61
CA LEU A 123 -4.08 11.24 28.40
C LEU A 123 -2.81 11.51 29.24
N ALA A 124 -2.25 10.49 29.85
CA ALA A 124 -0.94 10.50 30.49
C ALA A 124 0.01 9.65 29.65
N ASP A 125 1.05 10.25 29.07
CA ASP A 125 2.02 9.50 28.27
C ASP A 125 3.12 8.94 29.17
N PRO A 126 3.12 7.64 29.53
CA PRO A 126 4.07 7.09 30.49
C PRO A 126 5.51 7.08 29.96
N ARG A 127 5.73 7.38 28.67
CA ARG A 127 7.06 7.45 28.06
C ARG A 127 7.79 8.75 28.40
N TYR A 128 7.08 9.77 28.90
CA TYR A 128 7.62 11.11 29.14
C TYR A 128 7.23 11.62 30.52
N ASN A 129 8.19 12.23 31.22
CA ASN A 129 7.98 12.86 32.53
C ASN A 129 7.21 11.96 33.52
N ASP A 130 7.49 10.65 33.50
CA ASP A 130 6.79 9.62 34.29
C ASP A 130 5.25 9.67 34.16
N GLY A 131 4.73 10.09 33.01
CA GLY A 131 3.31 10.27 32.78
C GLY A 131 2.69 11.37 33.65
N ARG A 132 3.45 12.37 34.09
CA ARG A 132 2.92 13.53 34.85
C ARG A 132 2.22 14.54 33.95
N ASP A 133 2.63 14.64 32.69
CA ASP A 133 1.98 15.54 31.74
C ASP A 133 0.56 15.05 31.43
N ARG A 134 -0.37 15.99 31.25
CA ARG A 134 -1.78 15.73 31.00
C ARG A 134 -2.14 16.24 29.61
N LEU A 135 -2.06 15.36 28.63
CA LEU A 135 -2.44 15.69 27.26
C LEU A 135 -3.97 15.69 27.11
N PRO A 136 -4.58 16.60 26.34
CA PRO A 136 -6.01 16.51 26.05
C PRO A 136 -6.32 15.23 25.26
N LEU A 137 -7.55 14.73 25.36
CA LEU A 137 -7.95 13.48 24.68
C LEU A 137 -7.79 13.55 23.15
N TRP A 138 -7.96 14.73 22.54
CA TRP A 138 -7.73 14.94 21.10
C TRP A 138 -6.26 14.75 20.68
N ALA A 139 -5.31 14.72 21.61
CA ALA A 139 -3.91 14.41 21.30
C ALA A 139 -3.73 13.01 20.69
N LEU A 140 -4.65 12.08 20.97
CA LEU A 140 -4.68 10.80 20.26
C LEU A 140 -4.94 10.99 18.77
N THR A 141 -5.96 11.79 18.40
CA THR A 141 -6.29 12.10 17.01
C THR A 141 -5.11 12.80 16.34
N TRP A 142 -4.48 13.75 17.03
CA TRP A 142 -3.27 14.43 16.60
C TRP A 142 -2.15 13.45 16.23
N TRP A 143 -1.79 12.54 17.14
CA TRP A 143 -0.74 11.54 16.89
C TRP A 143 -1.08 10.61 15.72
N ARG A 144 -2.34 10.23 15.55
CA ARG A 144 -2.76 9.38 14.42
C ARG A 144 -2.64 10.09 13.08
N GLU A 145 -3.01 11.37 13.01
CA GLU A 145 -2.82 12.19 11.80
C GLU A 145 -1.34 12.39 11.48
N PHE A 146 -0.50 12.64 12.49
CA PHE A 146 0.95 12.74 12.29
C PHE A 146 1.59 11.41 11.91
N ALA A 147 1.20 10.28 12.52
CA ALA A 147 1.68 8.96 12.13
C ALA A 147 1.40 8.69 10.64
N THR A 148 0.18 9.01 10.21
CA THR A 148 -0.22 8.88 8.81
C THR A 148 0.59 9.81 7.91
N THR A 149 0.74 11.07 8.29
CA THR A 149 1.54 12.06 7.55
C THR A 149 3.00 11.64 7.43
N VAL A 150 3.64 11.12 8.49
CA VAL A 150 5.02 10.63 8.46
C VAL A 150 5.17 9.43 7.52
N ARG A 151 4.22 8.49 7.49
CA ARG A 151 4.22 7.39 6.52
C ARG A 151 4.14 7.89 5.08
N HIS A 152 3.29 8.87 4.83
CA HIS A 152 3.16 9.47 3.50
C HIS A 152 4.43 10.22 3.10
N GLN A 153 5.05 10.96 4.02
CA GLN A 153 6.35 11.61 3.78
C GLN A 153 7.43 10.57 3.47
N THR A 154 7.44 9.44 4.19
CA THR A 154 8.36 8.33 3.94
C THR A 154 8.14 7.72 2.55
N ALA A 155 6.90 7.54 2.11
CA ALA A 155 6.58 7.06 0.76
C ALA A 155 7.11 8.03 -0.31
N TRP A 156 6.85 9.32 -0.17
CA TRP A 156 7.37 10.34 -1.10
C TRP A 156 8.90 10.44 -1.11
N ARG A 157 9.58 10.28 0.03
CA ARG A 157 11.07 10.22 0.09
C ARG A 157 11.60 9.05 -0.74
N LYS A 158 10.99 7.86 -0.64
CA LYS A 158 11.37 6.70 -1.46
C LYS A 158 11.23 6.99 -2.95
N CYS A 159 10.19 7.75 -3.35
CA CYS A 159 10.01 8.15 -4.74
C CYS A 159 11.11 9.10 -5.22
N GLU A 160 11.47 10.09 -4.41
CA GLU A 160 12.57 11.02 -4.72
C GLU A 160 13.92 10.30 -4.84
N GLU A 161 14.20 9.37 -3.92
CA GLU A 161 15.38 8.50 -3.97
C GLU A 161 15.40 7.62 -5.22
N TRP A 162 14.25 7.05 -5.60
CA TRP A 162 14.10 6.21 -6.80
C TRP A 162 14.35 6.99 -8.09
N LEU A 163 13.76 8.19 -8.23
CA LEU A 163 13.96 9.08 -9.39
C LEU A 163 15.44 9.44 -9.57
N THR A 164 16.12 9.74 -8.46
CA THR A 164 17.54 10.07 -8.47
C THR A 164 18.39 8.87 -8.91
N LYS A 165 18.04 7.66 -8.44
CA LYS A 165 18.82 6.43 -8.69
C LYS A 165 18.63 5.84 -10.08
N GLU A 166 17.44 5.97 -10.67
CA GLU A 166 17.10 5.35 -11.97
C GLU A 166 17.44 6.21 -13.19
N SER A 167 18.04 7.38 -12.99
CA SER A 167 18.54 8.29 -14.02
C SER A 167 19.82 7.79 -14.72
N LYS A 168 19.77 6.60 -15.32
CA LYS A 168 20.95 5.88 -15.88
C LYS A 168 21.25 6.21 -17.35
N THR A 169 20.27 6.70 -18.10
CA THR A 169 20.41 7.06 -19.52
C THR A 169 20.11 8.54 -19.72
N ALA A 170 20.63 9.14 -20.80
CA ALA A 170 20.36 10.56 -21.09
C ALA A 170 18.86 10.86 -21.24
N GLU A 171 18.10 9.94 -21.87
CA GLU A 171 16.65 10.05 -21.97
C GLU A 171 15.97 9.93 -20.60
N ALA A 172 16.38 8.96 -19.77
CA ALA A 172 15.84 8.82 -18.42
C ALA A 172 16.13 10.07 -17.58
N VAL A 173 17.32 10.67 -17.68
CA VAL A 173 17.67 11.90 -16.97
C VAL A 173 16.69 13.03 -17.30
N ILE A 174 16.34 13.21 -18.58
CA ILE A 174 15.38 14.24 -19.01
C ILE A 174 13.99 13.95 -18.40
N LEU A 175 13.51 12.72 -18.51
CA LEU A 175 12.20 12.32 -17.97
C LEU A 175 12.14 12.43 -16.44
N MET A 176 13.21 12.06 -15.73
CA MET A 176 13.28 12.18 -14.28
C MET A 176 13.33 13.65 -13.85
N MET A 177 14.01 14.51 -14.60
CA MET A 177 13.99 15.96 -14.36
C MET A 177 12.58 16.54 -14.54
N GLU A 178 11.85 16.12 -15.58
CA GLU A 178 10.44 16.49 -15.76
C GLU A 178 9.57 16.01 -14.60
N ALA A 179 9.77 14.76 -14.13
CA ALA A 179 9.07 14.23 -12.96
C ALA A 179 9.37 15.05 -11.70
N HIS A 180 10.63 15.40 -11.43
CA HIS A 180 11.00 16.27 -10.32
C HIS A 180 10.33 17.65 -10.40
N ASN A 181 10.29 18.26 -11.58
CA ASN A 181 9.60 19.53 -11.79
C ASN A 181 8.09 19.43 -11.51
N LEU A 182 7.47 18.29 -11.83
CA LEU A 182 6.07 18.04 -11.49
C LEU A 182 5.87 17.88 -9.98
N LEU A 183 6.77 17.19 -9.26
CA LEU A 183 6.71 17.05 -7.80
C LEU A 183 6.82 18.39 -7.07
N ALA A 184 7.47 19.39 -7.68
CA ALA A 184 7.56 20.75 -7.11
C ALA A 184 6.22 21.49 -7.05
N VAL A 185 5.23 21.09 -7.85
CA VAL A 185 3.89 21.73 -7.90
C VAL A 185 2.76 20.77 -7.53
N LEU A 186 3.02 19.46 -7.54
CA LEU A 186 2.04 18.43 -7.21
C LEU A 186 1.73 18.47 -5.70
N PRO A 187 0.47 18.64 -5.28
CA PRO A 187 0.10 18.50 -3.88
C PRO A 187 0.41 17.10 -3.34
N TRP A 188 0.91 16.96 -2.12
CA TRP A 188 1.31 15.64 -1.59
C TRP A 188 0.14 14.71 -1.25
N ARG A 189 -1.07 15.24 -1.03
CA ARG A 189 -2.28 14.46 -0.71
C ARG A 189 -3.59 15.14 -1.13
N ALA A 190 -3.62 15.82 -2.28
CA ALA A 190 -4.87 16.37 -2.81
C ALA A 190 -5.77 15.25 -3.35
N ASP A 191 -7.08 15.48 -3.34
CA ASP A 191 -8.06 14.59 -3.97
C ASP A 191 -7.87 14.60 -5.49
N THR A 192 -7.82 13.41 -6.10
CA THR A 192 -7.68 13.26 -7.56
C THR A 192 -9.02 13.29 -8.29
N GLY A 193 -10.14 13.33 -7.56
CA GLY A 193 -11.50 13.15 -8.08
C GLY A 193 -11.90 11.69 -8.31
N TRP A 194 -11.00 10.74 -8.00
CA TRP A 194 -11.22 9.29 -8.16
C TRP A 194 -11.39 8.56 -6.84
N ARG A 195 -11.93 9.25 -5.81
CA ARG A 195 -12.00 8.74 -4.42
C ARG A 195 -10.62 8.32 -3.89
N SER A 196 -9.60 9.00 -4.37
CA SER A 196 -8.20 8.68 -4.18
C SER A 196 -7.44 9.99 -4.00
N SER A 197 -6.16 9.92 -3.65
CA SER A 197 -5.32 11.10 -3.49
C SER A 197 -4.07 11.01 -4.35
N THR A 198 -3.41 12.15 -4.55
CA THR A 198 -2.12 12.23 -5.26
C THR A 198 -1.06 11.33 -4.64
N LEU A 199 -1.22 10.90 -3.38
CA LEU A 199 -0.40 9.88 -2.75
C LEU A 199 -0.34 8.57 -3.54
N GLU A 200 -1.40 8.15 -4.24
CA GLU A 200 -1.37 6.90 -5.03
C GLU A 200 -0.27 6.92 -6.09
N LEU A 201 0.16 8.10 -6.53
CA LEU A 201 1.24 8.24 -7.50
C LEU A 201 2.59 7.77 -6.95
N THR A 202 2.74 7.60 -5.62
CA THR A 202 3.95 6.99 -5.04
C THR A 202 4.15 5.55 -5.50
N HIS A 203 3.06 4.85 -5.84
CA HIS A 203 3.13 3.48 -6.38
C HIS A 203 3.70 3.42 -7.80
N LEU A 204 3.66 4.52 -8.57
CA LEU A 204 4.27 4.59 -9.91
C LEU A 204 5.77 4.90 -9.84
N LEU A 205 6.20 5.63 -8.80
CA LEU A 205 7.55 6.16 -8.67
C LEU A 205 8.37 5.29 -7.70
N GLY A 206 8.47 3.99 -7.98
CA GLY A 206 9.12 3.06 -7.08
C GLY A 206 9.08 1.61 -7.57
N THR A 207 9.21 0.69 -6.62
CA THR A 207 9.08 -0.76 -6.84
C THR A 207 7.84 -1.35 -6.17
N ASP A 208 6.94 -0.48 -5.70
CA ASP A 208 5.69 -0.89 -5.07
C ASP A 208 4.69 -1.34 -6.14
N TRP A 209 3.70 -2.14 -5.70
CA TRP A 209 2.64 -2.62 -6.58
C TRP A 209 1.63 -1.51 -6.86
N ILE A 210 1.11 -1.47 -8.09
CA ILE A 210 0.02 -0.58 -8.48
C ILE A 210 -1.26 -1.01 -7.75
N SER A 211 -1.91 -0.06 -7.08
CA SER A 211 -3.19 -0.26 -6.39
C SER A 211 -4.36 -0.36 -7.38
N ASP A 212 -5.46 -0.98 -6.94
CA ASP A 212 -6.72 -1.04 -7.70
C ASP A 212 -7.20 0.37 -8.10
N GLU A 213 -7.07 1.35 -7.19
CA GLU A 213 -7.44 2.75 -7.44
C GLU A 213 -6.60 3.39 -8.55
N LEU A 214 -5.29 3.14 -8.54
CA LEU A 214 -4.37 3.67 -9.55
C LEU A 214 -4.61 3.03 -10.92
N GLU A 215 -4.84 1.73 -10.95
CA GLU A 215 -5.21 1.01 -12.18
C GLU A 215 -6.51 1.57 -12.76
N ASP A 216 -7.54 1.79 -11.94
CA ASP A 216 -8.80 2.40 -12.39
C ASP A 216 -8.62 3.83 -12.92
N MET A 217 -7.75 4.65 -12.31
CA MET A 217 -7.38 5.96 -12.82
C MET A 217 -6.70 5.86 -14.20
N MET A 218 -5.77 4.92 -14.36
CA MET A 218 -5.06 4.66 -15.62
C MET A 218 -6.04 4.21 -16.72
N MET A 219 -6.95 3.28 -16.41
CA MET A 219 -7.94 2.79 -17.36
C MET A 219 -8.96 3.86 -17.76
N ALA A 220 -9.38 4.70 -16.82
CA ALA A 220 -10.24 5.83 -17.14
C ALA A 220 -9.55 6.85 -18.07
N HIS A 221 -8.27 7.13 -17.83
CA HIS A 221 -7.47 7.99 -18.69
C HIS A 221 -7.28 7.37 -20.09
N LEU A 222 -6.97 6.07 -20.17
CA LEU A 222 -6.85 5.33 -21.42
C LEU A 222 -8.18 5.35 -22.20
N GLY A 223 -9.31 5.14 -21.52
CA GLY A 223 -10.63 5.24 -22.13
C GLY A 223 -10.94 6.62 -22.71
N ARG A 224 -10.54 7.71 -22.01
CA ARG A 224 -10.65 9.07 -22.56
C ARG A 224 -9.79 9.25 -23.80
N ARG A 225 -8.53 8.82 -23.76
CA ARG A 225 -7.60 8.90 -24.89
C ARG A 225 -8.07 8.09 -26.10
N ALA A 226 -8.57 6.88 -25.87
CA ALA A 226 -9.10 6.01 -26.93
C ALA A 226 -10.26 6.70 -27.66
N ARG A 227 -11.22 7.27 -26.92
CA ARG A 227 -12.33 8.04 -27.49
C ARG A 227 -11.86 9.28 -28.26
N ALA A 228 -10.89 10.02 -27.74
CA ALA A 228 -10.42 11.26 -28.36
C ALA A 228 -9.60 11.02 -29.64
N ARG A 229 -8.70 10.03 -29.63
CA ARG A 229 -7.78 9.76 -30.75
C ARG A 229 -8.40 8.90 -31.83
N PHE A 230 -9.31 8.01 -31.46
CA PHE A 230 -9.90 7.05 -32.36
C PHE A 230 -11.42 7.17 -32.37
N LEU A 231 -11.92 8.32 -32.81
CA LEU A 231 -13.36 8.58 -32.93
C LEU A 231 -14.10 7.48 -33.71
N HIS A 232 -13.41 6.78 -34.62
CA HIS A 232 -13.94 5.65 -35.38
C HIS A 232 -13.56 4.27 -34.85
N ALA A 233 -12.52 4.16 -33.99
CA ALA A 233 -12.23 2.87 -33.39
C ALA A 233 -13.26 2.64 -32.29
N ARG A 234 -14.17 1.71 -32.57
CA ARG A 234 -15.24 1.25 -31.69
C ARG A 234 -14.65 0.44 -30.54
N ILE A 235 -13.84 1.09 -29.71
CA ILE A 235 -13.12 0.51 -28.58
C ILE A 235 -13.72 1.00 -27.27
N LEU A 236 -14.08 0.07 -26.40
CA LEU A 236 -14.49 0.31 -25.02
C LEU A 236 -13.35 -0.09 -24.07
N ILE A 237 -13.04 0.78 -23.12
CA ILE A 237 -12.08 0.50 -22.05
C ILE A 237 -12.87 0.39 -20.73
N GLY A 238 -12.85 -0.78 -20.11
CA GLY A 238 -13.45 -1.06 -18.81
C GLY A 238 -12.47 -0.89 -17.64
N SER A 239 -13.02 -0.75 -16.45
CA SER A 239 -12.28 -0.66 -15.18
C SER A 239 -12.00 -2.04 -14.57
N ALA A 240 -11.20 -2.12 -13.51
CA ALA A 240 -10.92 -3.36 -12.77
C ALA A 240 -12.20 -4.00 -12.19
N LEU A 241 -13.19 -3.18 -11.82
CA LEU A 241 -14.50 -3.65 -11.38
C LEU A 241 -15.21 -4.53 -12.42
N LEU A 242 -14.96 -4.31 -13.73
CA LEU A 242 -15.50 -5.18 -14.77
C LEU A 242 -14.89 -6.59 -14.67
N GLY A 243 -13.56 -6.67 -14.50
CA GLY A 243 -12.86 -7.94 -14.31
C GLY A 243 -13.39 -8.69 -13.08
N GLN A 244 -13.56 -8.00 -11.96
CA GLN A 244 -14.15 -8.56 -10.74
C GLN A 244 -15.58 -9.06 -10.96
N ALA A 245 -16.42 -8.29 -11.67
CA ALA A 245 -17.79 -8.69 -11.97
C ALA A 245 -17.86 -9.92 -12.88
N VAL A 246 -16.97 -10.04 -13.87
CA VAL A 246 -16.87 -11.22 -14.73
C VAL A 246 -16.49 -12.45 -13.89
N MET A 247 -15.50 -12.33 -13.00
CA MET A 247 -15.06 -13.41 -12.11
C MET A 247 -16.13 -13.81 -11.07
N GLY A 248 -16.90 -12.85 -10.55
CA GLY A 248 -18.02 -13.13 -9.64
C GLY A 248 -19.20 -13.83 -10.33
N ALA A 249 -19.45 -13.53 -11.62
CA ALA A 249 -20.51 -14.17 -12.39
C ALA A 249 -20.19 -15.62 -12.75
N THR A 250 -18.92 -15.99 -12.89
CA THR A 250 -18.53 -17.38 -13.20
C THR A 250 -18.66 -18.30 -11.99
N SER A 251 -18.46 -17.78 -10.77
CA SER A 251 -18.52 -18.58 -9.54
C SER A 251 -19.95 -18.90 -9.07
N THR A 252 -20.93 -18.06 -9.41
CA THR A 252 -22.30 -18.16 -8.87
C THR A 252 -23.25 -19.00 -9.71
N HIS A 253 -22.87 -19.43 -10.92
CA HIS A 253 -23.69 -20.11 -11.95
C HIS A 253 -25.01 -19.41 -12.33
N ASP A 254 -25.46 -18.40 -11.60
CA ASP A 254 -26.66 -17.62 -11.80
C ASP A 254 -26.32 -16.34 -12.57
N LYS A 255 -26.73 -16.31 -13.84
CA LYS A 255 -26.51 -15.19 -14.76
C LYS A 255 -27.71 -14.24 -14.84
N SER A 256 -28.59 -14.23 -13.84
CA SER A 256 -29.72 -13.30 -13.84
C SER A 256 -29.24 -11.85 -13.80
N SER A 257 -29.83 -10.99 -14.63
CA SER A 257 -29.51 -9.56 -14.74
C SER A 257 -29.57 -8.81 -13.40
N VAL A 258 -30.40 -9.28 -12.47
CA VAL A 258 -30.52 -8.76 -11.10
C VAL A 258 -29.22 -8.93 -10.31
N LYS A 259 -28.46 -9.99 -10.55
CA LYS A 259 -27.21 -10.30 -9.83
C LYS A 259 -25.96 -9.73 -10.49
N ILE A 260 -26.03 -9.33 -11.76
CA ILE A 260 -24.89 -8.80 -12.53
C ILE A 260 -25.18 -7.45 -13.21
N PRO A 261 -25.69 -6.44 -12.48
CA PRO A 261 -26.12 -5.16 -13.07
C PRO A 261 -25.00 -4.41 -13.80
N LEU A 262 -23.74 -4.58 -13.37
CA LEU A 262 -22.59 -3.98 -14.06
C LEU A 262 -22.39 -4.61 -15.45
N LEU A 263 -22.46 -5.93 -15.56
CA LEU A 263 -22.27 -6.63 -16.83
C LEU A 263 -23.38 -6.27 -17.83
N GLU A 264 -24.62 -6.16 -17.37
CA GLU A 264 -25.74 -5.69 -18.21
C GLU A 264 -25.56 -4.26 -18.72
N ARG A 265 -24.99 -3.38 -17.90
CA ARG A 265 -24.65 -2.02 -18.32
C ARG A 265 -23.60 -2.03 -19.43
N TYR A 266 -22.54 -2.82 -19.29
CA TYR A 266 -21.52 -2.98 -20.34
C TYR A 266 -22.11 -3.60 -21.60
N HIS A 267 -22.94 -4.65 -21.48
CA HIS A 267 -23.63 -5.26 -22.62
C HIS A 267 -24.50 -4.23 -23.36
N THR A 268 -25.30 -3.46 -22.65
CA THR A 268 -26.13 -2.39 -23.21
C THR A 268 -25.26 -1.36 -23.94
N GLN A 269 -24.16 -0.91 -23.35
CA GLN A 269 -23.23 0.03 -24.00
C GLN A 269 -22.60 -0.57 -25.26
N ILE A 270 -22.14 -1.81 -25.21
CA ILE A 270 -21.54 -2.52 -26.35
C ILE A 270 -22.51 -2.61 -27.52
N VAL A 271 -23.74 -3.05 -27.26
CA VAL A 271 -24.75 -3.23 -28.31
C VAL A 271 -25.24 -1.88 -28.84
N SER A 272 -25.61 -0.95 -27.95
CA SER A 272 -26.21 0.33 -28.36
C SER A 272 -25.23 1.26 -29.07
N LEU A 273 -23.95 1.25 -28.67
CA LEU A 273 -22.90 2.09 -29.27
C LEU A 273 -22.07 1.33 -30.32
N ASN A 274 -22.42 0.06 -30.58
CA ASN A 274 -21.76 -0.80 -31.55
C ASN A 274 -20.24 -0.88 -31.33
N TYR A 275 -19.82 -1.14 -30.09
CA TYR A 275 -18.41 -1.36 -29.77
C TYR A 275 -17.93 -2.69 -30.39
N GLN A 276 -16.79 -2.66 -31.07
CA GLN A 276 -16.15 -3.82 -31.71
C GLN A 276 -15.13 -4.49 -30.79
N LYS A 277 -14.50 -3.72 -29.90
CA LYS A 277 -13.49 -4.23 -28.97
C LYS A 277 -13.74 -3.73 -27.56
N LEU A 278 -13.47 -4.58 -26.58
CA LEU A 278 -13.49 -4.27 -25.16
C LEU A 278 -12.14 -4.67 -24.54
N PHE A 279 -11.51 -3.75 -23.81
CA PHE A 279 -10.31 -4.04 -23.01
C PHE A 279 -10.55 -3.67 -21.56
N PHE A 280 -10.07 -4.49 -20.61
CA PHE A 280 -10.18 -4.21 -19.18
C PHE A 280 -9.11 -4.98 -18.40
N PRO A 281 -8.69 -4.49 -17.23
CA PRO A 281 -7.73 -5.20 -16.40
C PRO A 281 -8.46 -6.27 -15.58
N VAL A 282 -7.74 -7.35 -15.28
CA VAL A 282 -8.20 -8.44 -14.42
C VAL A 282 -7.15 -8.67 -13.33
N HIS A 283 -7.58 -8.63 -12.07
CA HIS A 283 -6.73 -8.93 -10.93
C HIS A 283 -6.76 -10.43 -10.63
N VAL A 284 -5.70 -11.14 -11.00
CA VAL A 284 -5.55 -12.59 -10.81
C VAL A 284 -4.94 -12.88 -9.45
N GLN A 285 -5.63 -13.68 -8.64
CA GLN A 285 -5.14 -14.16 -7.33
C GLN A 285 -4.71 -13.04 -6.37
N GLU A 286 -5.31 -11.85 -6.48
CA GLU A 286 -4.99 -10.69 -5.64
C GLU A 286 -3.50 -10.29 -5.67
N ASN A 287 -2.77 -10.68 -6.72
CA ASN A 287 -1.33 -10.48 -6.82
C ASN A 287 -0.83 -10.32 -8.27
N HIS A 288 -1.69 -10.15 -9.27
CA HIS A 288 -1.21 -9.93 -10.63
C HIS A 288 -2.28 -9.28 -11.51
N TRP A 289 -1.93 -8.18 -12.16
CA TRP A 289 -2.77 -7.54 -13.16
C TRP A 289 -2.49 -8.12 -14.55
N ILE A 290 -3.53 -8.53 -15.26
CA ILE A 290 -3.47 -8.91 -16.67
C ILE A 290 -4.44 -8.05 -17.47
N ALA A 291 -4.17 -7.87 -18.77
CA ALA A 291 -5.12 -7.22 -19.67
C ALA A 291 -5.96 -8.29 -20.38
N ALA A 292 -7.28 -8.16 -20.28
CA ALA A 292 -8.21 -8.93 -21.08
C ALA A 292 -8.69 -8.08 -22.26
N GLY A 293 -8.69 -8.67 -23.45
CA GLY A 293 -9.25 -8.12 -24.68
C GLY A 293 -10.37 -9.01 -25.20
N VAL A 294 -11.47 -8.41 -25.64
CA VAL A 294 -12.56 -9.09 -26.33
C VAL A 294 -12.78 -8.40 -27.66
N ASP A 295 -12.70 -9.16 -28.74
CA ASP A 295 -12.98 -8.70 -30.10
C ASP A 295 -14.30 -9.33 -30.54
N PHE A 296 -15.36 -8.51 -30.60
CA PHE A 296 -16.72 -8.96 -30.88
C PHE A 296 -16.92 -9.34 -32.34
N ASP A 297 -16.15 -8.75 -33.27
CA ASP A 297 -16.23 -9.04 -34.70
C ASP A 297 -15.66 -10.43 -35.01
N THR A 298 -14.50 -10.75 -34.42
CA THR A 298 -13.83 -12.05 -34.58
C THR A 298 -14.28 -13.10 -33.56
N LYS A 299 -15.05 -12.70 -32.54
CA LYS A 299 -15.49 -13.53 -31.41
C LYS A 299 -14.31 -14.18 -30.68
N THR A 300 -13.23 -13.42 -30.51
CA THR A 300 -12.02 -13.87 -29.83
C THR A 300 -11.85 -13.17 -28.49
N ILE A 301 -11.24 -13.89 -27.56
CA ILE A 301 -10.77 -13.33 -26.28
C ILE A 301 -9.25 -13.45 -26.30
N SER A 302 -8.57 -12.32 -26.14
CA SER A 302 -7.13 -12.29 -25.90
C SER A 302 -6.87 -12.02 -24.43
N ILE A 303 -5.87 -12.70 -23.88
CA ILE A 303 -5.35 -12.42 -22.56
C ILE A 303 -3.89 -12.10 -22.78
N ASP A 304 -3.58 -10.81 -22.76
CA ASP A 304 -2.22 -10.34 -22.90
C ASP A 304 -1.68 -10.04 -21.49
N ALA A 305 -0.63 -10.77 -21.11
CA ALA A 305 0.14 -10.43 -19.92
C ALA A 305 0.87 -9.10 -20.18
N ILE A 306 0.26 -7.99 -19.78
CA ILE A 306 1.02 -6.76 -19.62
C ILE A 306 1.87 -6.95 -18.36
N ALA A 307 3.18 -7.01 -18.56
CA ALA A 307 4.27 -7.21 -17.59
C ALA A 307 4.66 -8.68 -17.31
N GLY A 308 5.94 -8.98 -17.55
CA GLY A 308 6.54 -10.28 -17.33
C GLY A 308 6.31 -10.80 -15.92
N VAL A 309 6.20 -12.12 -15.78
CA VAL A 309 5.99 -12.84 -14.52
C VAL A 309 6.92 -12.29 -13.44
N SER A 310 6.42 -11.39 -12.58
CA SER A 310 7.23 -10.72 -11.56
C SER A 310 7.88 -11.74 -10.63
N TYR A 311 7.10 -12.77 -10.26
CA TYR A 311 7.56 -13.93 -9.50
C TYR A 311 6.87 -15.21 -9.97
N LEU A 312 7.65 -16.26 -10.22
CA LEU A 312 7.14 -17.60 -10.50
C LEU A 312 7.30 -18.46 -9.24
N GLY A 313 6.18 -18.97 -8.72
CA GLY A 313 6.23 -20.02 -7.69
C GLY A 313 6.74 -21.32 -8.31
N VAL A 314 7.95 -21.73 -7.96
CA VAL A 314 8.59 -22.97 -8.44
C VAL A 314 8.84 -23.92 -7.29
N GLN A 315 8.70 -25.21 -7.56
CA GLN A 315 9.20 -26.24 -6.65
C GLN A 315 10.71 -26.36 -6.79
N ILE A 316 11.43 -26.32 -5.66
CA ILE A 316 12.88 -26.50 -5.64
C ILE A 316 13.19 -27.99 -5.53
N TYR A 317 13.99 -28.48 -6.48
CA TYR A 317 14.57 -29.81 -6.45
C TYR A 317 16.04 -29.72 -6.06
N GLN A 318 16.51 -30.65 -5.21
CA GLN A 318 17.92 -30.72 -4.81
C GLN A 318 18.58 -31.92 -5.50
N GLN A 319 19.77 -31.72 -6.08
CA GLN A 319 20.56 -32.83 -6.61
C GLN A 319 20.85 -33.81 -5.47
N HIS A 320 20.50 -35.08 -5.68
CA HIS A 320 20.72 -36.15 -4.70
C HIS A 320 21.86 -37.05 -5.15
N PHE A 321 21.74 -37.64 -6.35
CA PHE A 321 22.76 -38.53 -6.90
C PHE A 321 22.77 -38.49 -8.42
N HIS A 322 23.91 -38.16 -9.02
CA HIS A 322 24.11 -38.09 -10.47
C HIS A 322 23.05 -37.21 -11.16
N ARG A 323 22.18 -37.85 -11.96
CA ARG A 323 21.12 -37.21 -12.75
C ARG A 323 19.81 -37.08 -11.98
N HIS A 324 19.73 -37.65 -10.76
CA HIS A 324 18.52 -37.66 -9.95
C HIS A 324 18.48 -36.48 -8.98
N PHE A 325 17.37 -35.77 -9.04
CA PHE A 325 17.03 -34.68 -8.14
C PHE A 325 15.79 -35.06 -7.37
N ARG A 326 15.78 -34.83 -6.06
CA ARG A 326 14.62 -35.13 -5.19
C ARG A 326 13.75 -33.91 -4.97
N SER A 327 12.46 -34.14 -4.78
CA SER A 327 11.44 -33.10 -4.55
C SER A 327 11.43 -32.51 -3.13
N ILE A 328 12.07 -33.20 -2.18
CA ILE A 328 12.19 -32.84 -0.75
C ILE A 328 13.68 -32.59 -0.45
N PRO A 329 14.13 -31.33 -0.40
CA PRO A 329 15.50 -30.99 -0.02
C PRO A 329 15.86 -31.40 1.42
N ASP A 330 17.15 -31.51 1.75
CA ASP A 330 17.63 -31.85 3.11
C ASP A 330 17.08 -30.90 4.16
N ALA A 331 17.00 -29.61 3.84
CA ALA A 331 16.51 -28.57 4.73
C ALA A 331 15.05 -28.81 5.18
N THR A 332 14.25 -29.53 4.38
CA THR A 332 12.85 -29.86 4.70
C THR A 332 12.61 -31.37 4.85
N ALA A 333 13.66 -32.20 4.76
CA ALA A 333 13.55 -33.65 4.78
C ALA A 333 12.97 -34.19 6.08
N MET A 334 13.32 -33.57 7.22
CA MET A 334 12.77 -33.94 8.54
C MET A 334 11.24 -33.84 8.59
N PHE A 335 10.65 -32.92 7.82
CA PHE A 335 9.20 -32.69 7.78
C PHE A 335 8.52 -33.38 6.60
N GLN A 336 9.28 -34.04 5.72
CA GLN A 336 8.78 -34.62 4.47
C GLN A 336 8.00 -33.62 3.59
N CYS A 337 8.38 -32.34 3.63
CA CYS A 337 7.70 -31.28 2.88
C CYS A 337 8.46 -30.90 1.62
N ASN A 338 7.72 -30.71 0.52
CA ASN A 338 8.26 -30.07 -0.69
C ASN A 338 8.67 -28.63 -0.37
N HIS A 339 9.73 -28.15 -1.01
CA HIS A 339 10.18 -26.78 -0.88
C HIS A 339 9.77 -25.97 -2.12
N PHE A 340 9.25 -24.77 -1.92
CA PHE A 340 8.87 -23.86 -3.00
C PHE A 340 9.58 -22.52 -2.83
N ALA A 341 9.94 -21.87 -3.95
CA ALA A 341 10.44 -20.50 -3.97
C ALA A 341 9.67 -19.65 -4.97
N PHE A 342 9.59 -18.35 -4.68
CA PHE A 342 9.17 -17.35 -5.64
C PHE A 342 10.41 -16.80 -6.35
N LEU A 343 10.64 -17.24 -7.58
CA LEU A 343 11.76 -16.75 -8.38
C LEU A 343 11.37 -15.44 -9.07
N PRO A 344 12.16 -14.35 -8.94
CA PRO A 344 11.89 -13.11 -9.65
C PRO A 344 12.02 -13.32 -11.17
N SER A 345 11.39 -12.43 -11.96
CA SER A 345 11.42 -12.45 -13.44
C SER A 345 12.82 -12.64 -14.04
N ALA A 346 13.84 -12.05 -13.41
CA ALA A 346 15.23 -12.12 -13.85
C ALA A 346 15.95 -13.44 -13.52
N ALA A 347 15.36 -14.31 -12.69
CA ALA A 347 16.00 -15.55 -12.21
C ALA A 347 15.66 -16.79 -13.03
N PHE A 348 14.79 -16.69 -14.05
CA PHE A 348 14.53 -17.77 -14.99
C PHE A 348 15.15 -17.45 -16.36
N LEU A 349 16.40 -17.86 -16.57
CA LEU A 349 17.07 -17.72 -17.88
C LEU A 349 17.79 -18.99 -18.33
N CYS A 350 17.27 -20.16 -17.97
CA CYS A 350 17.65 -21.40 -18.63
C CYS A 350 16.41 -22.27 -18.82
N LEU A 351 16.04 -22.48 -20.08
CA LEU A 351 15.23 -23.63 -20.46
C LEU A 351 16.16 -24.84 -20.47
N LEU A 352 15.74 -25.92 -19.82
CA LEU A 352 16.38 -27.22 -20.05
C LEU A 352 16.28 -27.52 -21.55
N SER A 353 17.39 -27.97 -22.14
CA SER A 353 17.46 -28.37 -23.55
C SER A 353 16.55 -29.57 -23.82
N SER A 354 16.21 -30.34 -22.78
CA SER A 354 15.30 -31.48 -22.85
C SER A 354 14.30 -31.47 -21.70
N LYS A 355 13.12 -32.05 -21.95
CA LYS A 355 12.11 -32.26 -20.91
C LYS A 355 12.67 -33.26 -19.87
N PRO A 356 12.70 -32.91 -18.57
CA PRO A 356 13.18 -33.83 -17.55
C PRO A 356 12.19 -34.99 -17.35
N ASN A 357 12.72 -36.16 -17.03
CA ASN A 357 11.92 -37.35 -16.75
C ASN A 357 11.45 -37.30 -15.29
N LEU A 358 10.14 -37.24 -15.05
CA LEU A 358 9.59 -37.28 -13.70
C LEU A 358 9.64 -38.72 -13.17
N THR A 359 10.15 -38.87 -11.95
CA THR A 359 10.17 -40.15 -11.21
C THR A 359 9.25 -40.05 -9.98
N ARG A 360 9.00 -41.17 -9.31
CA ARG A 360 8.10 -41.18 -8.12
C ARG A 360 8.58 -40.29 -6.97
N SER A 361 9.88 -40.01 -6.89
CA SER A 361 10.50 -39.27 -5.79
C SER A 361 11.21 -37.99 -6.25
N GLY A 362 11.04 -37.58 -7.50
CA GLY A 362 11.87 -36.51 -8.05
C GLY A 362 11.85 -36.38 -9.57
N LEU A 363 12.95 -35.87 -10.12
CA LEU A 363 13.16 -35.75 -11.55
C LEU A 363 14.56 -36.24 -11.94
N GLU A 364 14.68 -36.68 -13.19
CA GLU A 364 15.94 -37.07 -13.82
C GLU A 364 16.22 -36.16 -15.02
N LEU A 365 17.39 -35.50 -15.03
CA LEU A 365 17.81 -34.61 -16.12
C LEU A 365 18.41 -35.40 -17.28
N ALA A 366 18.32 -34.87 -18.50
CA ALA A 366 19.10 -35.38 -19.63
C ALA A 366 20.61 -35.14 -19.42
N PRO A 367 21.51 -35.91 -20.05
CA PRO A 367 22.96 -35.74 -19.87
C PRO A 367 23.48 -34.35 -20.23
N ALA A 368 22.92 -33.73 -21.28
CA ALA A 368 23.26 -32.37 -21.69
C ALA A 368 22.92 -31.35 -20.60
N ASP A 369 21.69 -31.40 -20.08
CA ASP A 369 21.24 -30.50 -19.01
C ASP A 369 21.98 -30.73 -17.68
N LEU A 370 22.40 -31.97 -17.37
CA LEU A 370 23.26 -32.22 -16.21
C LEU A 370 24.64 -31.56 -16.38
N THR A 371 25.16 -31.52 -17.61
CA THR A 371 26.43 -30.87 -17.90
C THR A 371 26.33 -29.36 -17.65
N ASP A 372 25.27 -28.74 -18.16
CA ASP A 372 24.98 -27.31 -17.92
C ASP A 372 24.79 -27.02 -16.42
N PHE A 373 24.03 -27.88 -15.72
CA PHE A 373 23.87 -27.79 -14.27
C PHE A 373 25.20 -27.84 -13.52
N ASN A 374 26.11 -28.76 -13.90
CA ASN A 374 27.41 -28.88 -13.26
C ASN A 374 28.32 -27.67 -13.53
N ILE A 375 28.28 -27.13 -14.77
CA ILE A 375 29.00 -25.89 -15.13
C ILE A 375 28.50 -24.73 -14.26
N LEU A 376 27.18 -24.54 -14.18
CA LEU A 376 26.56 -23.49 -13.38
C LEU A 376 26.83 -23.67 -11.88
N SER A 377 26.74 -24.89 -11.37
CA SER A 377 27.01 -25.21 -9.96
C SER A 377 28.45 -24.92 -9.58
N THR A 378 29.41 -25.23 -10.46
CA THR A 378 30.83 -24.92 -10.26
C THR A 378 31.09 -23.41 -10.29
N ALA A 379 30.36 -22.68 -11.16
CA ALA A 379 30.45 -21.23 -11.25
C ALA A 379 29.68 -20.48 -10.14
N LEU A 380 28.86 -21.18 -9.34
CA LEU A 380 27.97 -20.56 -8.36
C LEU A 380 28.69 -19.64 -7.35
N PRO A 381 29.86 -19.99 -6.79
CA PRO A 381 30.59 -19.08 -5.89
C PRO A 381 31.00 -17.78 -6.60
N GLN A 382 31.43 -17.87 -7.85
CA GLN A 382 31.85 -16.71 -8.66
C GLN A 382 30.64 -15.83 -9.01
N LEU A 383 29.50 -16.45 -9.37
CA LEU A 383 28.24 -15.74 -9.61
C LEU A 383 27.72 -15.07 -8.33
N ALA A 384 27.85 -15.72 -7.17
CA ALA A 384 27.48 -15.15 -5.88
C ALA A 384 28.35 -13.95 -5.51
N GLU A 385 29.67 -14.01 -5.74
CA GLU A 385 30.57 -12.87 -5.56
C GLU A 385 30.25 -11.73 -6.55
N ALA A 386 30.01 -12.04 -7.83
CA ALA A 386 29.57 -11.05 -8.81
C ALA A 386 28.25 -10.38 -8.37
N ALA A 387 27.27 -11.15 -7.89
CA ALA A 387 26.01 -10.62 -7.38
C ALA A 387 26.21 -9.73 -6.13
N LYS A 388 27.13 -10.09 -5.22
CA LYS A 388 27.53 -9.23 -4.09
C LYS A 388 28.15 -7.93 -4.57
N LEU A 389 29.00 -7.96 -5.59
CA LEU A 389 29.61 -6.76 -6.17
C LEU A 389 28.57 -5.84 -6.83
N PHE A 390 27.58 -6.41 -7.52
CA PHE A 390 26.44 -5.65 -8.06
C PHE A 390 25.60 -5.00 -6.96
N ARG A 391 25.35 -5.71 -5.85
CA ARG A 391 24.65 -5.16 -4.67
C ARG A 391 25.47 -4.09 -3.95
N LYS A 392 26.79 -4.25 -3.84
CA LYS A 392 27.69 -3.23 -3.25
C LYS A 392 27.71 -1.94 -4.07
N ARG A 393 27.67 -2.03 -5.40
CA ARG A 393 27.57 -0.84 -6.28
C ARG A 393 26.27 -0.06 -6.05
N THR A 394 25.21 -0.70 -5.59
CA THR A 394 23.94 -0.03 -5.27
C THR A 394 23.91 0.63 -3.90
N SER A 395 24.86 0.30 -3.00
CA SER A 395 24.93 0.83 -1.63
C SER A 395 26.09 1.81 -1.38
N GLY A 396 27.01 1.99 -2.33
CA GLY A 396 28.30 2.68 -2.10
C GLY A 396 28.40 4.16 -2.45
N ASN A 397 27.43 4.77 -3.14
CA ASN A 397 27.57 6.15 -3.68
C ASN A 397 26.84 7.24 -2.86
N GLY A 398 26.52 7.01 -1.59
CA GLY A 398 25.82 7.97 -0.74
C GLY A 398 26.66 8.69 0.33
N ALA A 399 27.96 8.41 0.45
CA ALA A 399 28.83 9.03 1.45
C ALA A 399 30.08 9.60 0.79
N THR A 400 29.93 10.71 0.08
CA THR A 400 31.07 11.51 -0.35
C THR A 400 31.63 12.25 0.87
N GLN A 401 32.92 12.02 1.10
CA GLN A 401 33.82 12.78 1.95
C GLN A 401 33.54 14.28 1.86
N ARG A 402 33.33 14.92 3.02
CA ARG A 402 33.69 16.33 3.18
C ARG A 402 35.20 16.35 3.33
N ASP A 403 35.88 16.83 2.30
CA ASP A 403 37.27 17.21 2.39
C ASP A 403 37.38 18.41 3.34
N GLU A 404 38.11 18.19 4.43
CA GLU A 404 38.75 19.24 5.20
C GLU A 404 39.90 19.78 4.35
N GLU A 405 39.76 20.98 3.80
CA GLU A 405 40.90 21.78 3.34
C GLU A 405 40.56 23.28 3.45
N GLY A 406 41.37 24.00 4.21
CA GLY A 406 41.69 25.40 3.91
C GLY A 406 41.36 26.45 4.98
N ASP A 407 42.40 26.83 5.73
CA ASP A 407 42.55 28.11 6.43
C ASP A 407 42.08 29.32 5.59
N PHE A 408 41.27 30.20 6.21
CA PHE A 408 41.51 31.66 6.38
C PHE A 408 40.48 32.27 7.33
#